data_AF-A0A419E5E2-F1
#
_entry.id   AF-A0A419E5E2-F1
#
_cell.length_a   1.000
_cell.length_b   1.000
_cell.length_c   1.000
_cell.angle_alpha   90.00
_cell.angle_beta   90.00
_cell.angle_gamma   90.00
#
_symmetry.space_group_name_H-M   'P 1'
#
loop_
_entity.id
_entity.type
_entity.pdbx_description
1 polymer ?
#
loop_
_entity_poly.entity_id
_entity_poly.type
_entity_poly.pdbx_seq_one_letter_code
_entity_poly.pdbx_strand_id
1 'polypeptide(L)' 'MNKRTKWLLIVVLGLMAHLNLLVFARGTLQGFENSPTMTAFVLPFGQLNYQQVTTVATIEQLLLMLLWVVFAIALLRDSN' A
#
# COMPACT_ATOMS: atom_id res chain seq x y z
N MET A 1 -7.82 -9.79 22.18
CA MET A 1 -6.91 -9.00 21.31
C MET A 1 -6.50 -7.72 22.03
N ASN A 2 -5.20 -7.60 22.32
CA ASN A 2 -4.66 -6.47 23.08
C ASN A 2 -4.81 -5.13 22.31
N LYS A 3 -4.61 -3.99 22.99
CA LYS A 3 -4.71 -2.65 22.36
C LYS A 3 -3.71 -2.48 21.19
N ARG A 4 -2.52 -3.09 21.26
CA ARG A 4 -1.45 -2.99 20.25
C ARG A 4 -1.81 -3.74 18.96
N THR A 5 -2.29 -4.97 19.06
CA THR A 5 -2.76 -5.83 17.96
C THR A 5 -3.95 -5.21 17.24
N LYS A 6 -4.85 -4.52 17.98
CA LYS A 6 -5.95 -3.72 17.37
C LYS A 6 -5.42 -2.58 16.50
N TRP A 7 -4.47 -1.80 16.99
CA TRP A 7 -3.87 -0.72 16.19
C TRP A 7 -3.08 -1.23 14.99
N LEU A 8 -2.32 -2.31 15.15
CA LEU A 8 -1.61 -2.96 14.03
C LEU A 8 -2.57 -3.41 12.94
N LEU A 9 -3.71 -4.02 13.31
CA LEU A 9 -4.74 -4.40 12.35
C LEU A 9 -5.29 -3.19 11.59
N ILE A 10 -5.63 -2.09 12.29
CA ILE A 10 -6.14 -0.87 11.67
C ILE A 10 -5.15 -0.31 10.65
N VAL A 11 -3.85 -0.26 11.00
CA VAL A 11 -2.80 0.23 10.11
C VAL A 11 -2.64 -0.67 8.89
N VAL A 12 -2.64 -1.99 9.06
CA VAL A 12 -2.56 -2.96 7.95
C VAL A 12 -3.75 -2.83 7.00
N LEU A 13 -4.97 -2.68 7.53
CA LEU A 13 -6.18 -2.49 6.72
C LEU A 13 -6.16 -1.16 5.97
N GLY A 14 -5.72 -0.07 6.62
CA GLY A 14 -5.56 1.23 5.98
C GLY A 14 -4.58 1.18 4.81
N LEU A 15 -3.45 0.51 4.99
CA LEU A 15 -2.44 0.34 3.94
C LEU A 15 -2.95 -0.56 2.79
N MET A 16 -3.76 -1.59 3.08
CA MET A 16 -4.41 -2.40 2.03
C MET A 16 -5.40 -1.60 1.16
N ALA A 17 -6.15 -0.69 1.76
CA ALA A 17 -7.03 0.20 0.99
C ALA A 17 -6.21 1.11 0.06
N HIS A 18 -5.08 1.61 0.55
CA HIS A 18 -4.19 2.47 -0.21
C HIS A 18 -3.52 1.75 -1.39
N LEU A 19 -3.05 0.52 -1.15
CA LEU A 19 -2.52 -0.37 -2.19
C LEU A 19 -3.54 -0.67 -3.30
N ASN A 20 -4.82 -0.84 -2.97
CA ASN A 20 -5.86 -1.01 -3.98
C ASN A 20 -6.01 0.23 -4.88
N LEU A 21 -5.96 1.44 -4.31
CA LEU A 21 -5.98 2.69 -5.08
C LEU A 21 -4.76 2.82 -6.00
N LEU A 22 -3.58 2.43 -5.53
CA LEU A 22 -2.35 2.43 -6.33
C LEU A 22 -2.38 1.41 -7.47
N VAL A 23 -2.90 0.21 -7.23
CA VAL A 23 -3.08 -0.81 -8.28
C VAL A 23 -4.07 -0.32 -9.33
N PHE A 24 -5.17 0.30 -8.92
CA PHE A 24 -6.11 0.94 -9.84
C PHE A 24 -5.43 2.03 -10.68
N ALA A 25 -4.73 2.97 -10.05
CA ALA A 25 -4.01 4.03 -10.75
C ALA A 25 -2.97 3.47 -11.73
N ARG A 26 -2.23 2.43 -11.33
CA ARG A 26 -1.29 1.75 -12.22
C ARG A 26 -1.99 1.13 -13.43
N GLY A 27 -3.13 0.46 -13.21
CA GLY A 27 -3.95 -0.09 -14.29
C GLY A 27 -4.44 0.97 -15.27
N THR A 28 -4.90 2.12 -14.76
CA THR A 28 -5.32 3.25 -15.63
C THR A 28 -4.20 3.82 -16.48
N LEU A 29 -2.95 3.74 -16.01
CA LEU A 29 -1.77 4.27 -16.68
C LEU A 29 -1.00 3.23 -17.50
N GLN A 30 -1.41 1.96 -17.51
CA GLN A 30 -0.63 0.87 -18.10
C GLN A 30 -0.33 1.09 -19.59
N GLY A 31 -1.29 1.62 -20.37
CA GLY A 31 -1.08 1.96 -21.78
C GLY A 31 -0.17 3.17 -22.04
N PHE A 32 0.21 3.89 -20.99
CA PHE A 32 1.02 5.11 -21.02
C PHE A 32 2.36 4.93 -20.31
N GLU A 33 2.85 3.70 -20.18
CA GLU A 33 4.07 3.38 -19.45
C GLU A 33 5.32 4.16 -19.93
N ASN A 34 5.34 4.52 -21.21
CA ASN A 34 6.42 5.27 -21.86
C ASN A 34 6.10 6.78 -22.02
N SER A 35 4.95 7.24 -21.55
CA SER A 35 4.50 8.63 -21.72
C SER A 35 4.49 9.37 -20.37
N PRO A 36 5.47 10.26 -20.11
CA PRO A 36 5.55 10.97 -18.84
C PRO A 36 4.49 12.07 -18.68
N THR A 37 3.80 12.43 -19.78
CA THR A 37 2.78 13.48 -19.79
C THR A 37 1.43 13.01 -19.24
N MET A 38 1.18 11.68 -19.23
CA MET A 38 -0.03 11.14 -18.65
C MET A 38 0.17 10.87 -17.16
N THR A 39 -0.67 11.46 -16.34
CA THR A 39 -0.62 11.31 -14.87
C THR A 39 -1.97 10.85 -14.34
N ALA A 40 -1.94 10.13 -13.22
CA ALA A 40 -3.12 9.81 -12.43
C ALA A 40 -2.99 10.48 -11.07
N PHE A 41 -4.12 10.94 -10.52
CA PHE A 41 -4.15 11.47 -9.16
C PHE A 41 -4.21 10.32 -8.16
N VAL A 42 -3.21 10.24 -7.29
CA VAL A 42 -3.07 9.26 -6.22
C VAL A 42 -2.99 9.99 -4.90
N LEU A 43 -3.98 9.84 -4.04
CA LEU A 43 -3.89 10.32 -2.66
C LEU A 43 -2.84 9.50 -1.90
N PRO A 44 -2.02 10.08 -0.99
CA PRO A 44 -1.84 11.51 -0.72
C PRO A 44 -0.77 12.18 -1.61
N PHE A 45 -0.20 11.46 -2.58
CA PHE A 45 0.98 11.87 -3.34
C PHE A 45 0.72 12.90 -4.46
N GLY A 46 -0.54 13.13 -4.83
CA GLY A 46 -0.92 14.06 -5.89
C GLY A 46 -0.89 13.41 -7.27
N GLN A 47 -0.50 14.17 -8.30
CA GLN A 47 -0.40 13.64 -9.66
C GLN A 47 0.91 12.89 -9.86
N LEU A 48 0.81 11.61 -10.22
CA LEU A 48 1.95 10.74 -10.48
C LEU A 48 1.87 10.15 -11.89
N ASN A 49 3.02 10.02 -12.55
CA ASN A 49 3.14 9.26 -13.79
C ASN A 49 3.26 7.74 -13.54
N TYR A 50 3.21 6.94 -14.60
CA TYR A 50 3.23 5.47 -14.47
C TYR A 50 4.43 4.92 -13.66
N GLN A 51 5.63 5.45 -13.91
CA GLN A 51 6.84 5.01 -13.22
C GLN A 51 6.79 5.34 -11.73
N GLN A 52 6.30 6.53 -11.39
CA GLN A 52 6.13 6.97 -9.99
C GLN A 52 5.08 6.12 -9.28
N VAL A 53 3.90 5.91 -9.89
CA VAL A 53 2.85 5.05 -9.31
C VAL A 53 3.37 3.64 -9.06
N THR A 54 4.11 3.07 -10.02
CA THR A 54 4.69 1.72 -9.88
C THR A 54 5.70 1.65 -8.75
N THR A 55 6.55 2.68 -8.61
CA THR A 55 7.55 2.77 -7.53
C THR A 55 6.88 2.86 -6.17
N VAL A 56 5.90 3.76 -6.03
CA VAL A 56 5.13 3.94 -4.78
C VAL A 56 4.39 2.66 -4.40
N ALA A 57 3.71 2.02 -5.36
CA ALA A 57 3.02 0.75 -5.14
C ALA A 57 3.97 -0.36 -4.65
N THR A 58 5.17 -0.44 -5.22
CA THR A 58 6.18 -1.42 -4.80
C THR A 58 6.65 -1.17 -3.38
N ILE A 59 6.91 0.10 -3.02
CA ILE A 59 7.32 0.48 -1.65
C ILE A 59 6.21 0.14 -0.65
N GLU A 60 4.96 0.50 -0.95
CA GLU A 60 3.83 0.19 -0.06
C GLU A 60 3.61 -1.31 0.10
N GLN A 61 3.81 -2.10 -0.96
CA GLN A 61 3.71 -3.56 -0.88
C GLN A 61 4.76 -4.16 0.05
N LEU A 62 6.00 -3.65 0.02
CA LEU A 62 7.06 -4.05 0.94
C LEU A 62 6.72 -3.67 2.39
N LEU A 63 6.25 -2.44 2.61
CA LEU A 63 5.80 -1.98 3.93
C LEU A 63 4.64 -2.84 4.47
N LEU A 64 3.68 -3.17 3.61
CA LEU A 64 2.55 -4.02 3.96
C LEU A 64 3.02 -5.42 4.37
N MET A 65 3.96 -6.03 3.63
CA MET A 65 4.53 -7.34 3.97
C MET A 65 5.22 -7.32 5.33
N LEU A 66 6.02 -6.28 5.63
CA LEU A 66 6.66 -6.11 6.93
C LEU A 66 5.64 -5.96 8.07
N LEU A 67 4.62 -5.13 7.87
CA LEU A 67 3.56 -4.94 8.86
C LEU A 67 2.75 -6.23 9.09
N TRP A 68 2.50 -7.03 8.06
CA TRP A 68 1.88 -8.33 8.20
C TRP A 68 2.71 -9.30 9.04
N VAL A 69 4.03 -9.34 8.85
CA VAL A 69 4.94 -10.15 9.69
C VAL A 69 4.87 -9.70 11.14
N VAL A 70 4.95 -8.40 11.40
CA VAL A 70 4.82 -7.84 12.77
C VAL A 70 3.46 -8.15 13.38
N PHE A 71 2.39 -8.05 12.60
CA PHE A 71 1.03 -8.36 13.04
C PHE A 71 0.86 -9.85 13.37
N ALA A 72 1.38 -10.75 12.54
CA ALA A 72 1.36 -12.19 12.79
C ALA A 72 2.14 -12.54 14.07
N ILE A 73 3.33 -11.96 14.28
CA ILE A 73 4.10 -12.15 15.52
C ILE A 73 3.32 -11.62 16.74
N ALA A 74 2.67 -10.46 16.62
CA ALA A 74 1.87 -9.89 17.69
C ALA A 74 0.67 -10.78 18.04
N LEU A 75 0.00 -11.37 17.05
CA LEU A 75 -1.09 -12.33 17.24
C LEU A 75 -0.63 -13.61 17.93
N LEU A 76 0.50 -14.18 17.50
CA LEU A 76 1.07 -15.38 18.12
C LEU A 76 1.45 -15.15 19.59
N ARG A 77 2.01 -13.98 19.91
CA ARG A 77 2.32 -13.59 21.29
C ARG A 77 1.08 -13.33 22.15
N ASP A 78 -0.02 -12.86 21.57
CA ASP A 78 -1.28 -12.65 22.30
C ASP A 78 -2.04 -13.96 22.58
N SER A 79 -1.71 -15.03 21.85
CA SER A 79 -2.41 -16.32 21.92
C SER A 79 -1.76 -17.31 22.89
N ASN A 80 -0.49 -17.10 23.24
CA ASN A 80 0.30 -17.89 24.19
C ASN A 80 0.35 -17.18 25.55
#